data_AF-A0A7X9D8V5-F1
#
_entry.id   AF-A0A7X9D8V5-F1
#
_cell.length_a   1.000
_cell.length_b   1.000
_cell.length_c   1.000
_cell.angle_alpha   90.00
_cell.angle_beta   90.00
_cell.angle_gamma   90.00
#
_symmetry.space_group_name_H-M   'P 1'
#
loop_
_entity.id
_entity.type
_entity.pdbx_description
1 polymer ?
#
loop_
_entity_poly.entity_id
_entity_poly.type
_entity_poly.pdbx_seq_one_letter_code
_entity_poly.pdbx_strand_id
1 'polypeptide(L)'
;MKENNSRKNFNFFNILITLFLVIPCHGITQPLAGTDELGRVLPLNDEVGNLKKDRQVGIFYFLWQGDPTSPTSEYYWDLNKIIPEHPEVLEDHNNKYWGSRNYGFYYFWGEPLYRYYRGDDYWVHLRNMQLLTDAGIDFVAIDDFNLPQTIGSSYECNGCNSVSRKKSSQNCILYQYGFWKNNARNL
;
A
#
# COMPACT_ATOMS: atom_id res chain seq x y z
N MET A 1 -65.44 29.74 36.87
CA MET A 1 -65.30 28.83 35.72
C MET A 1 -65.40 29.63 34.42
N LYS A 2 -64.27 29.82 33.72
CA LYS A 2 -64.19 29.97 32.26
C LYS A 2 -62.73 29.75 31.87
N GLU A 3 -62.49 28.60 31.26
CA GLU A 3 -61.21 28.14 30.74
C GLU A 3 -60.74 29.04 29.60
N ASN A 4 -59.45 29.36 29.56
CA ASN A 4 -58.78 29.85 28.36
C ASN A 4 -57.58 28.95 28.08
N ASN A 5 -57.81 28.00 27.18
CA ASN A 5 -56.86 26.99 26.73
C ASN A 5 -56.05 27.58 25.56
N SER A 6 -54.96 28.28 25.88
CA SER A 6 -53.98 28.72 24.88
C SER A 6 -52.88 27.66 24.77
N ARG A 7 -53.08 26.69 23.87
CA ARG A 7 -52.06 25.71 23.51
C ARG A 7 -50.92 26.42 22.80
N LYS A 8 -49.81 26.61 23.50
CA LYS A 8 -48.52 26.95 22.90
C LYS A 8 -48.06 25.74 22.10
N ASN A 9 -48.29 25.76 20.78
CA ASN A 9 -47.70 24.80 19.85
C ASN A 9 -46.19 25.04 19.79
N PHE A 10 -45.47 24.45 20.74
CA PHE A 10 -44.02 24.40 20.75
C PHE A 10 -43.61 23.40 19.66
N ASN A 11 -42.98 23.92 18.59
CA ASN A 11 -42.59 23.17 17.39
C ASN A 11 -41.61 22.02 17.72
N PHE A 12 -42.13 20.87 18.14
CA PHE A 12 -41.39 19.62 18.33
C PHE A 12 -40.70 19.14 17.04
N PHE A 13 -41.19 19.59 15.87
CA PHE A 13 -40.67 19.21 14.57
C PHE A 13 -39.24 19.73 14.30
N ASN A 14 -38.86 20.89 14.86
CA ASN A 14 -37.54 21.48 14.63
C ASN A 14 -36.44 20.89 15.53
N ILE A 15 -36.80 20.26 16.66
CA ILE A 15 -35.85 19.64 17.58
C ILE A 15 -35.45 18.23 17.08
N LEU A 16 -36.36 17.53 16.40
CA LEU A 16 -36.07 16.21 15.84
C LEU A 16 -35.14 16.28 14.62
N ILE A 17 -35.22 17.35 13.82
CA ILE A 17 -34.38 17.56 12.63
C ILE A 17 -32.93 17.94 12.99
N THR A 18 -32.71 18.63 14.11
CA THR A 18 -31.36 19.01 14.55
C THR A 18 -30.59 17.83 15.17
N LEU A 19 -31.28 16.81 15.68
CA LEU A 19 -30.64 15.63 16.27
C LEU A 19 -30.07 14.66 15.22
N PHE A 20 -30.55 14.70 13.97
CA PHE A 20 -30.07 13.83 12.88
C PHE A 20 -28.85 14.38 12.12
N LEU A 21 -28.50 15.66 12.30
CA LEU A 21 -27.36 16.30 11.61
C LEU A 21 -26.01 16.15 12.33
N VAL A 22 -25.99 15.49 13.50
CA VAL A 22 -24.76 15.23 14.27
C VAL A 22 -24.54 13.72 14.41
N ILE A 23 -24.75 12.95 13.34
CA ILE A 23 -24.13 11.63 13.25
C ILE A 23 -22.66 11.91 12.93
N PRO A 24 -21.72 11.77 13.89
CA PRO A 24 -20.31 11.76 13.54
C PRO A 24 -20.13 10.66 12.51
N CYS A 25 -19.75 11.04 11.29
CA CYS A 25 -19.24 10.15 10.27
C CYS A 25 -17.95 9.56 10.84
N HIS A 26 -18.09 8.55 11.70
CA HIS A 26 -16.99 7.69 12.05
C HIS A 26 -16.67 6.97 10.76
N GLY A 27 -15.65 7.47 10.05
CA GLY A 27 -15.04 6.72 8.97
C GLY A 27 -14.75 5.34 9.51
N ILE A 28 -15.27 4.32 8.84
CA ILE A 28 -14.99 2.93 9.18
C ILE A 28 -13.49 2.76 8.95
N THR A 29 -12.71 2.85 10.02
CA THR A 29 -11.27 2.61 9.95
C THR A 29 -11.09 1.13 9.66
N GLN A 30 -10.25 0.78 8.69
CA GLN A 30 -9.85 -0.62 8.52
C GLN A 30 -9.24 -1.11 9.84
N PRO A 31 -9.59 -2.31 10.33
CA PRO A 31 -8.94 -2.87 11.51
C PRO A 31 -7.47 -3.15 11.18
N LEU A 32 -6.56 -2.42 11.83
CA LEU A 32 -5.12 -2.64 11.73
C LEU A 32 -4.70 -3.67 12.79
N ALA A 33 -4.97 -4.95 12.50
CA ALA A 33 -4.53 -6.07 13.31
C ALA A 33 -4.01 -7.18 12.41
N GLY A 34 -3.02 -7.94 12.88
CA GLY A 34 -2.42 -9.00 12.10
C GLY A 34 -1.75 -10.03 12.99
N THR A 35 -1.81 -11.28 12.54
CA THR A 35 -1.05 -12.39 13.10
C THR A 35 -0.32 -13.05 11.95
N ASP A 36 0.99 -13.24 12.08
CA ASP A 36 1.74 -13.95 11.06
C ASP A 36 1.66 -15.47 11.23
N GLU A 37 2.26 -16.20 10.29
CA GLU A 37 2.24 -17.66 10.26
C GLU A 37 2.95 -18.30 11.47
N LEU A 38 3.86 -17.57 12.14
CA LEU A 38 4.51 -18.02 13.37
C LEU A 38 3.68 -17.73 14.63
N GLY A 39 2.48 -17.18 14.47
CA GLY A 39 1.57 -16.84 15.58
C GLY A 39 1.93 -15.54 16.29
N ARG A 40 2.83 -14.71 15.74
CA ARG A 40 3.17 -13.41 16.34
C ARG A 40 2.07 -12.42 16.01
N VAL A 41 1.56 -11.74 17.04
CA VAL A 41 0.47 -10.76 16.91
C VAL A 41 1.07 -9.35 16.90
N LEU A 42 0.59 -8.49 16.01
CA LEU A 42 0.98 -7.08 16.02
C LEU A 42 0.50 -6.40 17.31
N PRO A 43 1.38 -5.66 18.01
CA PRO A 43 1.02 -5.00 19.25
C PRO A 43 0.01 -3.88 18.98
N LEU A 44 -0.97 -3.73 19.87
CA LEU A 44 -2.01 -2.70 19.77
C LEU A 44 -1.58 -1.40 20.45
N ASN A 45 -2.38 -0.34 20.27
CA ASN A 45 -2.12 0.98 20.82
C ASN A 45 -1.87 0.98 22.33
N ASP A 46 -2.54 0.11 23.09
CA ASP A 46 -2.37 -0.02 24.54
C ASP A 46 -0.93 -0.45 24.93
N GLU A 47 -0.23 -1.15 24.04
CA GLU A 47 1.14 -1.62 24.26
C GLU A 47 2.20 -0.63 23.74
N VAL A 48 1.96 -0.02 22.57
CA VAL A 48 2.96 0.85 21.90
C VAL A 48 2.74 2.36 22.11
N GLY A 49 1.58 2.73 22.66
CA GLY A 49 1.16 4.11 22.88
C GLY A 49 0.72 4.84 21.61
N ASN A 50 0.45 6.13 21.78
CA ASN A 50 -0.06 7.02 20.73
C ASN A 50 0.98 7.36 19.67
N LEU A 51 0.49 7.79 18.49
CA LEU A 51 1.31 8.28 17.39
C LEU A 51 2.27 9.40 17.83
N LYS A 52 3.55 9.26 17.46
CA LYS A 52 4.61 10.24 17.74
C LYS A 52 4.62 11.31 16.65
N LYS A 53 4.22 12.54 17.00
CA LYS A 53 4.07 13.66 16.06
C LYS A 53 5.40 14.18 15.46
N ASP A 54 6.53 13.78 16.03
CA ASP A 54 7.89 14.19 15.64
C ASP A 54 8.65 13.08 14.90
N ARG A 55 7.93 12.10 14.35
CA ARG A 55 8.47 10.97 13.60
C ARG A 55 7.72 10.83 12.28
N GLN A 56 8.40 10.28 11.28
CA GLN A 56 7.83 9.92 9.99
C GLN A 56 8.18 8.48 9.66
N VAL A 57 7.26 7.76 9.03
CA VAL A 57 7.41 6.37 8.60
C VAL A 57 7.33 6.31 7.08
N GLY A 58 8.35 5.71 6.47
CA GLY A 58 8.40 5.46 5.04
C GLY A 58 8.41 3.97 4.73
N ILE A 59 7.95 3.60 3.54
CA ILE A 59 8.02 2.23 3.01
C ILE A 59 8.68 2.22 1.63
N PHE A 60 9.41 1.15 1.33
CA PHE A 60 9.92 0.89 -0.01
C PHE A 60 8.88 0.15 -0.86
N TYR A 61 8.71 0.56 -2.11
CA TYR A 61 7.64 0.05 -2.98
C TYR A 61 8.15 -0.29 -4.38
N PHE A 62 7.87 -1.52 -4.80
CA PHE A 62 8.30 -2.08 -6.08
C PHE A 62 7.21 -1.98 -7.14
N LEU A 63 7.59 -1.64 -8.38
CA LEU A 63 6.68 -1.50 -9.53
C LEU A 63 6.94 -2.51 -10.65
N TRP A 64 7.92 -3.39 -10.51
CA TRP A 64 8.43 -4.19 -11.62
C TRP A 64 7.78 -5.59 -11.75
N GLN A 65 6.77 -5.92 -10.94
CA GLN A 65 6.17 -7.26 -10.95
C GLN A 65 5.51 -7.56 -12.30
N GLY A 66 6.02 -8.53 -13.06
CA GLY A 66 5.45 -8.90 -14.36
C GLY A 66 5.63 -7.83 -15.45
N ASP A 67 6.53 -6.87 -15.25
CA ASP A 67 6.97 -5.92 -16.27
C ASP A 67 7.59 -6.67 -17.46
N PRO A 68 7.52 -6.15 -18.70
CA PRO A 68 8.18 -6.80 -19.85
C PRO A 68 9.68 -7.08 -19.66
N THR A 69 10.37 -6.30 -18.83
CA THR A 69 11.79 -6.50 -18.50
C THR A 69 12.03 -7.48 -17.34
N SER A 70 11.00 -7.80 -16.56
CA SER A 70 11.01 -8.86 -15.53
C SER A 70 9.68 -9.63 -15.53
N PRO A 71 9.45 -10.44 -16.59
CA PRO A 71 8.20 -11.16 -16.74
C PRO A 71 8.02 -12.20 -15.63
N THR A 72 6.79 -12.41 -15.20
CA THR A 72 6.47 -13.54 -14.33
C THR A 72 6.82 -14.86 -15.02
N SER A 73 7.37 -15.79 -14.26
CA SER A 73 7.70 -17.14 -14.72
C SER A 73 6.54 -17.81 -15.49
N GLU A 74 6.84 -18.47 -16.60
CA GLU A 74 5.86 -18.97 -17.57
C GLU A 74 5.08 -20.20 -17.11
N TYR A 75 5.71 -21.07 -16.31
CA TYR A 75 5.17 -22.39 -15.95
C TYR A 75 4.72 -22.44 -14.49
N TYR A 76 5.62 -22.13 -13.57
CA TYR A 76 5.37 -22.10 -12.14
C TYR A 76 5.98 -20.82 -11.55
N TRP A 77 5.25 -20.12 -10.70
CA TRP A 77 5.66 -18.79 -10.21
C TRP A 77 5.40 -18.57 -8.73
N ASP A 78 4.82 -19.54 -8.01
CA ASP A 78 4.55 -19.44 -6.58
C ASP A 78 5.42 -20.43 -5.79
N LEU A 79 6.46 -19.90 -5.16
CA LEU A 79 7.43 -20.69 -4.41
C LEU A 79 6.81 -21.37 -3.19
N ASN A 80 5.75 -20.80 -2.60
CA ASN A 80 5.04 -21.40 -1.48
C ASN A 80 4.22 -22.62 -1.89
N LYS A 81 3.93 -22.77 -3.19
CA LYS A 81 3.27 -23.97 -3.75
C LYS A 81 4.31 -24.99 -4.24
N ILE A 82 5.39 -24.52 -4.87
CA ILE A 82 6.41 -25.39 -5.47
C ILE A 82 7.29 -26.06 -4.40
N ILE A 83 7.86 -25.29 -3.47
CA ILE A 83 8.91 -25.79 -2.55
C ILE A 83 8.40 -26.92 -1.63
N PRO A 84 7.18 -26.87 -1.07
CA PRO A 84 6.69 -27.97 -0.23
C PRO A 84 6.49 -29.29 -0.98
N GLU A 85 6.13 -29.26 -2.26
CA GLU A 85 5.89 -30.44 -3.08
C GLU A 85 7.16 -30.97 -3.76
N HIS A 86 8.04 -30.04 -4.16
CA HIS A 86 9.24 -30.29 -4.96
C HIS A 86 10.43 -29.50 -4.43
N PRO A 87 10.97 -29.80 -3.23
CA PRO A 87 12.09 -29.06 -2.66
C PRO A 87 13.38 -29.18 -3.50
N GLU A 88 13.51 -30.25 -4.29
CA GLU A 88 14.66 -30.50 -5.16
C GLU A 88 14.86 -29.42 -6.24
N VAL A 89 13.85 -28.60 -6.53
CA VAL A 89 13.95 -27.52 -7.52
C VAL A 89 14.93 -26.42 -7.12
N LEU A 90 15.21 -26.27 -5.82
CA LEU A 90 16.16 -25.27 -5.33
C LEU A 90 17.62 -25.61 -5.66
N GLU A 91 17.89 -26.91 -5.86
CA GLU A 91 19.22 -27.44 -6.18
C GLU A 91 19.40 -27.65 -7.69
N ASP A 92 18.31 -27.67 -8.46
CA ASP A 92 18.32 -27.89 -9.91
C ASP A 92 17.42 -26.90 -10.65
N HIS A 93 18.04 -25.86 -11.20
CA HIS A 93 17.38 -24.88 -12.06
C HIS A 93 16.70 -25.50 -13.30
N ASN A 94 17.18 -26.65 -13.79
CA ASN A 94 16.62 -27.31 -14.96
C ASN A 94 15.48 -28.27 -14.63
N ASN A 95 15.07 -28.34 -13.36
CA ASN A 95 13.99 -29.19 -12.92
C ASN A 95 12.68 -28.84 -13.66
N LYS A 96 11.92 -29.86 -14.04
CA LYS A 96 10.64 -29.68 -14.75
C LYS A 96 9.55 -28.97 -13.92
N TYR A 97 9.68 -28.95 -12.60
CA TYR A 97 8.78 -28.25 -11.67
C TYR A 97 9.28 -26.84 -11.33
N TRP A 98 10.49 -26.49 -11.80
CA TRP A 98 10.92 -25.10 -11.80
C TRP A 98 10.10 -24.33 -12.83
N GLY A 99 10.01 -23.03 -12.63
CA GLY A 99 9.24 -22.15 -13.47
C GLY A 99 9.85 -21.92 -14.84
N SER A 100 10.39 -20.73 -15.07
CA SER A 100 11.07 -20.38 -16.31
C SER A 100 12.48 -20.99 -16.34
N ARG A 101 12.87 -21.50 -17.51
CA ARG A 101 14.24 -21.93 -17.81
C ARG A 101 15.17 -20.78 -18.15
N ASN A 102 14.62 -19.59 -18.36
CA ASN A 102 15.37 -18.38 -18.65
C ASN A 102 15.58 -17.58 -17.36
N TYR A 103 16.74 -16.95 -17.24
CA TYR A 103 17.02 -16.02 -16.15
C TYR A 103 16.20 -14.73 -16.30
N GLY A 104 16.03 -14.02 -15.18
CA GLY A 104 15.34 -12.71 -15.15
C GLY A 104 13.82 -12.78 -14.97
N PHE A 105 13.28 -13.97 -14.74
CA PHE A 105 11.85 -14.17 -14.49
C PHE A 105 11.51 -13.98 -13.02
N TYR A 106 10.36 -13.36 -12.78
CA TYR A 106 9.84 -13.07 -11.45
C TYR A 106 9.06 -14.25 -10.85
N TYR A 107 9.22 -14.42 -9.55
CA TYR A 107 8.54 -15.42 -8.72
C TYR A 107 7.92 -14.74 -7.49
N PHE A 108 6.87 -15.34 -6.96
CA PHE A 108 6.15 -14.92 -5.76
C PHE A 108 6.47 -15.85 -4.58
N TRP A 109 6.64 -15.27 -3.39
CA TRP A 109 6.81 -16.00 -2.13
C TRP A 109 5.46 -16.35 -1.47
N GLY A 110 4.45 -16.67 -2.28
CA GLY A 110 3.07 -16.85 -1.86
C GLY A 110 2.10 -15.95 -2.64
N GLU A 111 0.82 -16.33 -2.58
CA GLU A 111 -0.25 -15.64 -3.27
C GLU A 111 -0.55 -14.26 -2.63
N PRO A 112 -0.36 -13.13 -3.35
CA PRO A 112 -0.68 -11.82 -2.81
C PRO A 112 -2.19 -11.62 -2.63
N LEU A 113 -2.58 -10.62 -1.83
CA LEU A 113 -4.00 -10.27 -1.61
C LEU A 113 -4.77 -10.02 -2.92
N TYR A 114 -4.10 -9.38 -3.89
CA TYR A 114 -4.64 -9.12 -5.22
C TYR A 114 -4.21 -10.17 -6.26
N ARG A 115 -3.92 -11.40 -5.80
CA ARG A 115 -3.37 -12.49 -6.61
C ARG A 115 -2.08 -12.07 -7.32
N TYR A 116 -1.69 -12.77 -8.37
CA TYR A 116 -0.48 -12.52 -9.15
C TYR A 116 -0.65 -11.31 -10.09
N TYR A 117 -0.88 -10.12 -9.52
CA TYR A 117 -1.07 -8.87 -10.27
C TYR A 117 0.22 -8.41 -10.97
N ARG A 118 0.04 -7.53 -11.96
CA ARG A 118 1.14 -6.86 -12.68
C ARG A 118 1.38 -5.47 -12.12
N GLY A 119 2.63 -5.01 -12.16
CA GLY A 119 3.05 -3.68 -11.72
C GLY A 119 2.53 -2.51 -12.57
N ASP A 120 1.76 -2.80 -13.62
CA ASP A 120 1.01 -1.81 -14.41
C ASP A 120 -0.50 -1.76 -14.07
N ASP A 121 -0.97 -2.55 -13.10
CA ASP A 121 -2.38 -2.56 -12.69
C ASP A 121 -2.71 -1.37 -11.77
N TYR A 122 -3.29 -0.34 -12.37
CA TYR A 122 -3.73 0.86 -11.68
C TYR A 122 -4.62 0.59 -10.46
N TRP A 123 -5.56 -0.36 -10.56
CA TRP A 123 -6.52 -0.61 -9.48
C TRP A 123 -5.85 -1.24 -8.27
N VAL A 124 -4.85 -2.09 -8.50
CA VAL A 124 -4.05 -2.67 -7.41
C VAL A 124 -3.20 -1.59 -6.73
N HIS A 125 -2.55 -0.71 -7.49
CA HIS A 125 -1.79 0.39 -6.90
C HIS A 125 -2.67 1.36 -6.12
N LEU A 126 -3.85 1.70 -6.62
CA LEU A 126 -4.82 2.55 -5.92
C LEU A 126 -5.19 1.94 -4.56
N ARG A 127 -5.50 0.64 -4.53
CA ARG A 127 -5.85 -0.05 -3.28
C ARG A 127 -4.66 -0.21 -2.34
N ASN A 128 -3.47 -0.47 -2.85
CA ASN A 128 -2.26 -0.48 -2.05
C ASN A 128 -2.01 0.88 -1.39
N MET A 129 -2.16 1.99 -2.12
CA MET A 129 -2.00 3.33 -1.55
C MET A 129 -3.05 3.65 -0.49
N GLN A 130 -4.28 3.17 -0.67
CA GLN A 130 -5.30 3.25 0.36
C GLN A 130 -4.88 2.49 1.63
N LEU A 131 -4.43 1.25 1.50
CA LEU A 131 -3.98 0.43 2.64
C LEU A 131 -2.77 1.05 3.37
N LEU A 132 -1.81 1.59 2.62
CA LEU A 132 -0.64 2.27 3.22
C LEU A 132 -1.03 3.56 3.93
N THR A 133 -1.97 4.32 3.37
CA THR A 133 -2.51 5.52 4.02
C THR A 133 -3.25 5.16 5.30
N ASP A 134 -4.08 4.12 5.26
CA ASP A 134 -4.80 3.62 6.43
C ASP A 134 -3.83 3.11 7.51
N ALA A 135 -2.70 2.51 7.10
CA ALA A 135 -1.61 2.09 8.00
C ALA A 135 -0.77 3.25 8.57
N GLY A 136 -1.01 4.50 8.15
CA GLY A 136 -0.30 5.67 8.64
C GLY A 136 1.10 5.85 8.05
N ILE A 137 1.35 5.34 6.83
CA ILE A 137 2.61 5.59 6.12
C ILE A 137 2.62 7.02 5.58
N ASP A 138 3.68 7.78 5.92
CA ASP A 138 3.81 9.19 5.54
C ASP A 138 4.33 9.38 4.11
N PHE A 139 5.21 8.49 3.66
CA PHE A 139 5.80 8.54 2.32
C PHE A 139 6.19 7.17 1.78
N VAL A 140 6.24 7.07 0.46
CA VAL A 140 6.69 5.86 -0.25
C VAL A 140 7.95 6.18 -1.04
N ALA A 141 8.97 5.35 -0.87
CA ALA A 141 10.18 5.34 -1.67
C ALA A 141 10.00 4.32 -2.80
N ILE A 142 10.00 4.77 -4.04
CA ILE A 142 9.72 3.91 -5.20
C ILE A 142 11.04 3.37 -5.74
N ASP A 143 11.06 2.06 -6.01
CA ASP A 143 12.11 1.41 -6.77
C ASP A 143 11.89 1.67 -8.26
N ASP A 144 12.73 2.52 -8.84
CA ASP A 144 12.76 2.80 -10.27
C ASP A 144 14.10 2.34 -10.83
N PHE A 145 14.14 1.12 -11.35
CA PHE A 145 15.33 0.55 -11.96
C PHE A 145 15.57 1.22 -13.32
N ASN A 146 16.32 2.33 -13.31
CA ASN A 146 16.95 3.01 -14.44
C ASN A 146 16.32 2.71 -15.82
N LEU A 147 15.04 2.99 -15.97
CA LEU A 147 14.39 3.04 -17.28
C LEU A 147 14.95 4.28 -17.97
N PRO A 148 15.43 4.20 -19.24
CA PRO A 148 15.78 5.40 -19.98
C PRO A 148 14.51 6.24 -20.01
N GLN A 149 14.56 7.43 -19.40
CA GLN A 149 13.47 8.41 -19.26
C GLN A 149 12.50 8.37 -20.45
N THR A 150 11.52 7.48 -20.37
CA THR A 150 10.39 7.40 -21.30
C THR A 150 9.07 7.46 -20.55
N ILE A 151 9.11 7.55 -19.22
CA ILE A 151 8.02 8.08 -18.40
C ILE A 151 8.23 9.59 -18.23
N GLY A 152 8.11 10.32 -19.34
CA GLY A 152 7.32 11.54 -19.29
C GLY A 152 5.89 11.12 -19.64
N SER A 153 4.88 11.56 -18.89
CA SER A 153 3.45 11.55 -19.27
C SER A 153 2.48 10.44 -18.77
N SER A 154 2.51 10.03 -17.50
CA SER A 154 1.25 9.50 -16.92
C SER A 154 1.08 9.65 -15.40
N TYR A 155 2.16 9.84 -14.64
CA TYR A 155 2.10 10.14 -13.20
C TYR A 155 2.65 11.54 -12.90
N GLU A 156 2.26 12.53 -13.71
CA GLU A 156 2.37 13.92 -13.25
C GLU A 156 1.37 14.10 -12.11
N CYS A 157 1.87 14.06 -10.89
CA CYS A 157 1.14 14.55 -9.73
C CYS A 157 0.91 16.05 -10.00
N ASN A 158 -0.25 16.39 -10.56
CA ASN A 158 -0.69 17.75 -10.87
C ASN A 158 -0.71 18.57 -9.58
N GLY A 159 0.44 19.12 -9.21
CA GLY A 159 0.67 19.82 -7.94
C GLY A 159 2.13 19.79 -7.43
N CYS A 160 2.94 18.82 -7.84
CA CYS A 160 4.34 18.71 -7.40
C CYS A 160 5.31 19.41 -8.35
N ASN A 161 5.14 20.72 -8.55
CA ASN A 161 6.15 21.52 -9.22
C ASN A 161 7.24 21.93 -8.23
N SER A 162 8.45 21.44 -8.51
CA SER A 162 9.73 21.77 -7.86
C SER A 162 9.89 21.35 -6.40
N VAL A 163 10.98 20.62 -6.17
CA VAL A 163 11.55 20.34 -4.85
C VAL A 163 11.68 21.65 -4.08
N SER A 164 10.80 21.86 -3.12
CA SER A 164 11.00 22.83 -2.06
C SER A 164 10.64 22.16 -0.73
N ARG A 165 11.52 22.32 0.26
CA ARG A 165 11.23 22.04 1.66
C ARG A 165 10.07 22.95 2.08
N LYS A 166 8.84 22.53 1.83
CA LYS A 166 7.64 23.10 2.45
C LYS A 166 6.86 21.99 3.12
N LYS A 167 6.72 22.16 4.43
CA LYS A 167 5.90 21.37 5.34
C LYS A 167 4.43 21.56 4.91
N SER A 168 3.99 20.71 3.98
CA SER A 168 2.59 20.65 3.52
C SER A 168 1.95 19.41 4.12
N SER A 169 0.81 19.60 4.76
CA SER A 169 0.06 18.60 5.54
C SER A 169 -0.76 17.64 4.69
N GLN A 170 -0.21 17.20 3.56
CA GLN A 170 -0.86 16.24 2.66
C GLN A 170 0.21 15.24 2.23
N ASN A 171 -0.08 13.95 2.43
CA ASN A 171 0.83 12.82 2.18
C ASN A 171 1.36 12.85 0.74
N CYS A 172 2.48 13.54 0.53
CA CYS A 172 3.19 13.57 -0.74
C CYS A 172 4.11 12.35 -0.79
N ILE A 173 3.72 11.36 -1.60
CA ILE A 173 4.63 10.29 -2.03
C ILE A 173 5.65 10.91 -2.98
N LEU A 174 6.92 10.92 -2.59
CA LEU A 174 8.06 11.24 -3.45
C LEU A 174 9.32 10.79 -2.70
N TYR A 175 10.10 9.84 -3.23
CA TYR A 175 11.56 9.89 -3.34
C TYR A 175 12.07 8.74 -4.24
N GLN A 176 12.96 9.10 -5.18
CA GLN A 176 13.66 8.22 -6.11
C GLN A 176 14.98 7.76 -5.47
N TYR A 177 15.14 6.46 -5.23
CA TYR A 177 16.41 5.88 -4.78
C TYR A 177 17.13 5.23 -5.97
N GLY A 178 18.17 5.88 -6.49
CA GLY A 178 19.15 5.22 -7.34
C GLY A 178 20.06 4.36 -6.48
N PHE A 179 20.00 3.03 -6.64
CA PHE A 179 20.91 2.13 -5.93
C PHE A 179 22.35 2.30 -6.44
N TRP A 180 23.29 2.39 -5.49
CA TRP A 180 24.72 2.65 -5.69
C TRP A 180 25.36 1.80 -6.81
N LYS A 181 25.88 2.44 -7.86
CA LYS A 181 26.96 1.86 -8.69
C LYS A 181 28.26 2.09 -7.93
N ASN A 182 28.70 1.09 -7.17
CA ASN A 182 30.08 1.05 -6.67
C ASN A 182 31.02 1.04 -7.87
N ASN A 183 31.63 2.19 -8.16
CA ASN A 183 32.75 2.31 -9.08
C ASN A 183 34.00 1.75 -8.37
N ALA A 184 34.10 0.42 -8.29
CA ALA A 184 35.34 -0.26 -7.93
C ALA A 184 36.06 -0.70 -9.20
N ARG A 185 36.56 0.28 -9.97
CA ARG A 185 37.65 0.08 -10.94
C ARG A 185 38.54 1.33 -10.92
N ASN A 186 39.80 1.10 -10.54
CA ASN A 186 40.97 1.99 -10.57
C ASN A 186 41.24 2.83 -9.30
N LEU A 187 41.73 2.16 -8.25
CA LEU A 187 43.10 2.32 -7.75
C LEU A 187 43.65 0.94 -7.35
#